data_AF-A0A1U7IJ45-F1
#
_entry.id   AF-A0A1U7IJ45-F1
#
_cell.length_a   1.000
_cell.length_b   1.000
_cell.length_c   1.000
_cell.angle_alpha   90.00
_cell.angle_beta   90.00
_cell.angle_gamma   90.00
#
_symmetry.space_group_name_H-M   'P 1'
#
loop_
_entity.id
_entity.type
_entity.pdbx_description
1 polymer ?
#
loop_
_entity_poly.entity_id
_entity_poly.type
_entity_poly.pdbx_seq_one_letter_code
_entity_poly.pdbx_strand_id
1 'polypeptide(L)'
;MNIYFLVEGKRTERKVYPAWLAYLLPELQQVQSYDEVDRNNYYLFSGEGYPSIIYDHIPNAIEDIRSIGKYNYFVVCLDAEESSVNDIREEVDSFLQSEKIEMGNTQIILIIQNRCIETWFLGNKKIYTRNPQNPPLLNYTRYYNVETDCPEKMGKYQSFNTHAQFHEAYLKALFEEKRISYSKKNPGAVLQEYYLQELRKRTEAQSEHLPSF
;
A
#
# COMPACT_ATOMS: atom_id res chain seq x y z
N MET A 1 -17.05 9.68 11.44
CA MET A 1 -16.35 9.71 10.15
C MET A 1 -16.52 8.35 9.49
N ASN A 2 -16.85 8.30 8.21
CA ASN A 2 -17.03 7.04 7.48
C ASN A 2 -16.13 7.01 6.25
N ILE A 3 -15.43 5.89 6.03
CA ILE A 3 -14.43 5.76 4.97
C ILE A 3 -14.76 4.56 4.07
N TYR A 4 -14.74 4.78 2.77
CA TYR A 4 -14.84 3.73 1.77
C TYR A 4 -13.43 3.46 1.22
N PHE A 5 -12.89 2.26 1.40
CA PHE A 5 -11.58 1.86 0.88
C PHE A 5 -11.72 0.96 -0.34
N LEU A 6 -11.07 1.36 -1.43
CA LEU A 6 -10.79 0.53 -2.60
C LEU A 6 -9.30 0.24 -2.64
N VAL A 7 -8.90 -1.02 -2.50
CA VAL A 7 -7.48 -1.43 -2.57
C VAL A 7 -7.23 -2.31 -3.78
N GLU A 8 -6.06 -2.21 -4.39
CA GLU A 8 -5.72 -3.03 -5.56
C GLU A 8 -5.57 -4.52 -5.23
N GLY A 9 -4.68 -4.85 -4.29
CA GLY A 9 -4.31 -6.24 -4.05
C GLY A 9 -5.31 -7.04 -3.20
N LYS A 10 -5.54 -8.28 -3.65
CA LYS A 10 -6.49 -9.22 -3.02
C LYS A 10 -6.07 -9.75 -1.65
N ARG A 11 -4.81 -9.58 -1.23
CA ARG A 11 -4.24 -10.33 -0.09
C ARG A 11 -3.53 -9.47 0.94
N THR A 12 -2.51 -8.70 0.53
CA THR A 12 -1.64 -8.00 1.46
C THR A 12 -2.35 -6.78 2.04
N GLU A 13 -2.86 -5.91 1.18
CA GLU A 13 -3.52 -4.64 1.49
C GLU A 13 -4.79 -4.85 2.31
N ARG A 14 -5.59 -5.87 1.96
CA ARG A 14 -6.78 -6.29 2.72
C ARG A 14 -6.50 -6.71 4.16
N LYS A 15 -5.23 -6.89 4.55
CA LYS A 15 -4.80 -7.23 5.91
C LYS A 15 -4.02 -6.09 6.55
N VAL A 16 -3.14 -5.45 5.78
CA VAL A 16 -2.25 -4.39 6.25
C VAL A 16 -3.03 -3.13 6.59
N TYR A 17 -3.91 -2.65 5.70
CA TYR A 17 -4.69 -1.44 5.99
C TYR A 17 -5.59 -1.62 7.22
N PRO A 18 -6.39 -2.70 7.37
CA PRO A 18 -7.14 -2.94 8.60
C PRO A 18 -6.27 -2.97 9.86
N ALA A 19 -5.13 -3.67 9.83
CA ALA A 19 -4.24 -3.75 10.98
C ALA A 19 -3.66 -2.37 11.36
N TRP A 20 -3.24 -1.58 10.38
CA TRP A 20 -2.67 -0.26 10.61
C TRP A 20 -3.73 0.76 11.04
N LEU A 21 -4.93 0.72 10.46
CA LEU A 21 -6.07 1.52 10.90
C LEU A 21 -6.43 1.25 12.36
N ALA A 22 -6.39 -0.02 12.80
CA ALA A 22 -6.65 -0.36 14.20
C ALA A 22 -5.66 0.27 15.19
N TYR A 23 -4.43 0.60 14.75
CA TYR A 23 -3.45 1.34 15.55
C TYR A 23 -3.59 2.86 15.43
N LEU A 24 -3.90 3.36 14.23
CA LEU A 24 -3.94 4.79 13.93
C LEU A 24 -5.27 5.45 14.35
N LEU A 25 -6.37 4.74 14.17
CA LEU A 25 -7.75 5.19 14.38
C LEU A 25 -8.55 4.06 15.07
N PRO A 26 -8.25 3.73 16.34
CA PRO A 26 -8.83 2.58 17.04
C PRO A 26 -10.36 2.64 17.20
N GLU A 27 -10.95 3.83 17.09
CA GLU A 27 -12.40 4.05 17.08
C GLU A 27 -13.08 3.69 15.75
N LEU A 28 -12.31 3.50 14.67
CA LEU A 28 -12.81 3.19 13.34
C LEU A 28 -13.03 1.68 13.18
N GLN A 29 -14.28 1.27 12.94
CA GLN A 29 -14.66 -0.15 12.88
C GLN A 29 -14.97 -0.61 11.46
N GLN A 30 -14.45 -1.77 11.07
CA GLN A 30 -14.76 -2.35 9.77
C GLN A 30 -16.19 -2.89 9.71
N VAL A 31 -16.94 -2.51 8.68
CA VAL A 31 -18.22 -3.15 8.31
C VAL A 31 -18.01 -4.16 7.17
N GLN A 32 -18.89 -5.15 7.06
CA GLN A 32 -18.76 -6.23 6.07
C GLN A 32 -19.35 -5.85 4.71
N SER A 33 -20.35 -4.96 4.71
CA SER A 33 -20.97 -4.42 3.51
C SER A 33 -20.94 -2.90 3.51
N TYR A 34 -20.96 -2.30 2.32
CA TYR A 34 -20.85 -0.86 2.13
C TYR A 34 -22.08 -0.09 2.66
N ASP A 35 -23.23 -0.74 2.77
CA ASP A 35 -24.50 -0.18 3.23
C ASP A 35 -24.71 -0.30 4.75
N GLU A 36 -23.84 -1.04 5.46
CA GLU A 36 -23.87 -1.20 6.93
C GLU A 36 -23.24 0.00 7.68
N VAL A 37 -22.71 0.99 6.95
CA VAL A 37 -21.99 2.12 7.52
C VAL A 37 -22.92 3.07 8.31
N ASP A 38 -22.45 3.55 9.47
CA ASP A 38 -23.19 4.54 10.24
C ASP A 38 -22.31 5.64 10.84
N ARG A 39 -21.48 5.31 11.83
CA ARG A 39 -20.58 6.28 12.48
C ARG A 39 -19.27 5.61 12.86
N ASN A 40 -18.17 6.23 12.43
CA ASN A 40 -16.81 5.75 12.71
C ASN A 40 -16.62 4.35 12.14
N ASN A 41 -17.08 4.16 10.91
CA ASN A 41 -16.96 2.90 10.21
C ASN A 41 -16.07 3.03 8.98
N TYR A 42 -15.49 1.92 8.55
CA TYR A 42 -14.94 1.82 7.21
C TYR A 42 -15.40 0.54 6.53
N TYR A 43 -15.65 0.65 5.23
CA TYR A 43 -15.80 -0.49 4.34
C TYR A 43 -14.52 -0.65 3.52
N LEU A 44 -14.09 -1.88 3.27
CA LEU A 44 -12.90 -2.15 2.47
C LEU A 44 -13.15 -3.32 1.52
N PHE A 45 -12.99 -3.06 0.23
CA PHE A 45 -13.03 -4.08 -0.81
C PHE A 45 -11.82 -3.98 -1.74
N SER A 46 -11.54 -5.07 -2.45
CA SER A 46 -10.41 -5.19 -3.37
C SER A 46 -10.89 -5.07 -4.81
N GLY A 47 -10.27 -4.18 -5.59
CA GLY A 47 -10.49 -4.00 -7.02
C GLY A 47 -9.78 -5.03 -7.90
N GLU A 48 -9.10 -6.00 -7.28
CA GLU A 48 -8.59 -7.20 -7.93
C GLU A 48 -7.49 -7.01 -8.98
N GLY A 49 -6.90 -5.80 -9.06
CA GLY A 49 -5.75 -5.46 -9.88
C GLY A 49 -6.00 -4.30 -10.87
N TYR A 50 -4.93 -3.82 -11.47
CA TYR A 50 -4.97 -2.94 -12.64
C TYR A 50 -5.28 -3.73 -13.95
N PRO A 51 -6.03 -3.17 -14.92
CA PRO A 51 -6.60 -1.82 -14.96
C PRO A 51 -8.03 -1.72 -14.38
N SER A 52 -8.68 -2.83 -14.04
CA SER A 52 -10.09 -2.85 -13.61
C SER A 52 -10.35 -2.00 -12.37
N ILE A 53 -9.36 -1.84 -11.48
CA ILE A 53 -9.51 -0.95 -10.32
C ILE A 53 -9.88 0.48 -10.71
N ILE A 54 -9.30 1.02 -11.79
CA ILE A 54 -9.58 2.39 -12.26
C ILE A 54 -10.88 2.42 -13.06
N TYR A 55 -11.01 1.58 -14.08
CA TYR A 55 -12.07 1.74 -15.07
C TYR A 55 -13.40 1.10 -14.68
N ASP A 56 -13.38 0.08 -13.80
CA ASP A 56 -14.59 -0.63 -13.37
C ASP A 56 -14.93 -0.35 -11.90
N HIS A 57 -13.95 -0.45 -11.01
CA HIS A 57 -14.21 -0.43 -9.56
C HIS A 57 -14.34 0.97 -8.95
N ILE A 58 -13.63 1.98 -9.46
CA ILE A 58 -13.83 3.36 -9.04
C ILE A 58 -15.28 3.81 -9.33
N PRO A 59 -15.83 3.66 -10.55
CA PRO A 59 -17.23 4.02 -10.83
C PRO A 59 -18.23 3.31 -9.92
N ASN A 60 -18.09 1.99 -9.78
CA ASN A 60 -18.99 1.19 -8.92
C ASN A 60 -18.94 1.66 -7.46
N ALA A 61 -17.73 1.90 -6.92
CA ALA A 61 -17.57 2.43 -5.57
C ALA A 61 -18.23 3.81 -5.40
N ILE A 62 -18.17 4.66 -6.43
CA ILE A 62 -18.79 5.98 -6.41
C ILE A 62 -20.32 5.87 -6.41
N GLU A 63 -20.89 4.95 -7.18
CA GLU A 63 -22.32 4.67 -7.14
C GLU A 63 -22.77 4.20 -5.75
N ASP A 64 -22.03 3.27 -5.15
CA ASP A 64 -22.25 2.81 -3.78
C ASP A 64 -22.22 3.98 -2.79
N ILE A 65 -21.15 4.79 -2.83
CA ILE A 65 -20.97 5.95 -1.97
C ILE A 65 -22.13 6.94 -2.10
N ARG A 66 -22.54 7.26 -3.33
CA ARG A 66 -23.64 8.20 -3.60
C ARG A 66 -24.98 7.65 -3.11
N SER A 67 -25.23 6.36 -3.32
CA SER A 67 -26.48 5.72 -2.90
C SER A 67 -26.66 5.74 -1.38
N ILE A 68 -25.57 5.56 -0.63
CA ILE A 68 -25.58 5.54 0.82
C ILE A 68 -25.53 6.95 1.42
N GLY A 69 -24.77 7.87 0.81
CA GLY A 69 -24.70 9.28 1.23
C GLY A 69 -24.11 9.54 2.62
N LYS A 70 -23.53 8.51 3.27
CA LYS A 70 -22.95 8.61 4.62
C LYS A 70 -21.42 8.63 4.65
N TYR A 71 -20.75 8.42 3.52
CA TYR A 71 -19.29 8.41 3.45
C TYR A 71 -18.71 9.82 3.46
N ASN A 72 -17.61 10.00 4.19
CA ASN A 72 -16.86 11.26 4.20
C ASN A 72 -15.65 11.18 3.28
N TYR A 73 -15.04 9.99 3.17
CA TYR A 73 -13.83 9.76 2.40
C TYR A 73 -13.98 8.55 1.49
N PHE A 74 -13.47 8.66 0.28
CA PHE A 74 -13.20 7.56 -0.63
C PHE A 74 -11.69 7.43 -0.79
N VAL A 75 -11.10 6.38 -0.23
CA VAL A 75 -9.65 6.14 -0.29
C VAL A 75 -9.38 5.06 -1.32
N VAL A 76 -8.58 5.39 -2.33
CA VAL A 76 -8.17 4.46 -3.39
C VAL A 76 -6.68 4.18 -3.24
N CYS A 77 -6.33 2.91 -3.03
CA CYS A 77 -4.95 2.45 -2.88
C CYS A 77 -4.51 1.66 -4.12
N LEU A 78 -3.43 2.11 -4.76
CA LEU A 78 -2.93 1.60 -6.04
C LEU A 78 -1.42 1.37 -5.99
N ASP A 79 -0.94 0.28 -6.57
CA ASP A 79 0.47 0.08 -6.83
C ASP A 79 0.83 0.81 -8.14
N ALA A 80 1.92 1.58 -8.16
CA ALA A 80 2.39 2.23 -9.39
C ALA A 80 3.06 1.26 -10.37
N GLU A 81 3.40 0.05 -9.91
CA GLU A 81 4.12 -0.99 -10.66
C GLU A 81 5.32 -0.42 -11.44
N GLU A 82 5.26 -0.45 -12.78
CA GLU A 82 6.33 0.05 -13.65
C GLU A 82 6.13 1.54 -14.04
N SER A 83 4.96 2.12 -13.78
CA SER A 83 4.65 3.54 -13.97
C SER A 83 5.20 4.40 -12.83
N SER A 84 5.17 5.73 -12.99
CA SER A 84 5.42 6.64 -11.87
C SER A 84 4.15 6.89 -11.07
N VAL A 85 4.32 7.33 -9.82
CA VAL A 85 3.20 7.76 -8.95
C VAL A 85 2.37 8.88 -9.59
N ASN A 86 3.02 9.76 -10.36
CA ASN A 86 2.33 10.86 -11.03
C ASN A 86 1.54 10.36 -12.23
N ASP A 87 2.07 9.42 -13.02
CA ASP A 87 1.35 8.87 -14.18
C ASP A 87 0.03 8.22 -13.73
N ILE A 88 0.05 7.42 -12.66
CA ILE A 88 -1.17 6.80 -12.11
C ILE A 88 -2.13 7.84 -11.55
N ARG A 89 -1.62 8.90 -10.89
CA ARG A 89 -2.47 9.99 -10.41
C ARG A 89 -3.16 10.70 -11.56
N GLU A 90 -2.41 11.06 -12.60
CA GLU A 90 -2.93 11.72 -13.80
C GLU A 90 -3.94 10.84 -14.54
N GLU A 91 -3.71 9.52 -14.60
CA GLU A 91 -4.66 8.55 -15.17
C GLU A 91 -5.99 8.56 -14.42
N VAL A 92 -5.96 8.42 -13.08
CA VAL A 92 -7.16 8.46 -12.25
C VAL A 92 -7.87 9.81 -12.36
N ASP A 93 -7.13 10.92 -12.28
CA ASP A 93 -7.70 12.26 -12.40
C ASP A 93 -8.35 12.48 -13.77
N SER A 94 -7.71 12.02 -14.85
CA SER A 94 -8.24 12.11 -16.21
C SER A 94 -9.52 11.29 -16.37
N PHE A 95 -9.55 10.08 -15.79
CA PHE A 95 -10.73 9.23 -15.77
C PHE A 95 -11.90 9.86 -15.00
N LEU A 96 -11.64 10.38 -13.80
CA LEU A 96 -12.66 11.06 -13.01
C LEU A 96 -13.25 12.28 -13.72
N GLN A 97 -12.40 13.03 -14.44
CA GLN A 97 -12.82 14.18 -15.25
C GLN A 97 -13.63 13.76 -16.47
N SER A 98 -13.24 12.70 -17.19
CA SER A 98 -13.95 12.24 -18.39
C SER A 98 -15.37 11.74 -18.08
N GLU A 99 -15.51 11.03 -16.96
CA GLU A 99 -16.80 10.51 -16.49
C GLU A 99 -17.67 11.57 -15.78
N LYS A 100 -17.18 12.81 -15.65
CA LYS A 100 -17.87 13.92 -14.97
C LYS A 100 -18.34 13.52 -13.56
N ILE A 101 -17.47 12.83 -12.84
CA ILE A 101 -17.80 12.28 -11.53
C ILE A 101 -17.86 13.41 -10.48
N GLU A 102 -19.05 13.69 -9.96
CA GLU A 102 -19.27 14.54 -8.78
C GLU A 102 -19.36 13.73 -7.48
N MET A 103 -18.51 14.01 -6.50
CA MET A 103 -18.45 13.27 -5.22
C MET A 103 -19.31 13.87 -4.10
N GLY A 104 -20.06 14.94 -4.40
CA GLY A 104 -20.79 15.70 -3.40
C GLY A 104 -19.86 16.16 -2.27
N ASN A 105 -20.19 15.77 -1.03
CA ASN A 105 -19.38 16.08 0.15
C ASN A 105 -18.29 15.05 0.46
N THR A 106 -18.16 13.98 -0.35
CA THR A 106 -17.15 12.94 -0.14
C THR A 106 -15.81 13.38 -0.73
N GLN A 107 -14.72 13.23 0.03
CA GLN A 107 -13.37 13.55 -0.42
C GLN A 107 -12.66 12.30 -0.97
N ILE A 108 -12.14 12.36 -2.20
CA ILE A 108 -11.30 11.29 -2.75
C ILE A 108 -9.86 11.49 -2.27
N ILE A 109 -9.25 10.42 -1.76
CA ILE A 109 -7.84 10.37 -1.36
C ILE A 109 -7.17 9.23 -2.15
N LEU A 110 -6.11 9.57 -2.89
CA LEU A 110 -5.32 8.59 -3.63
C LEU A 110 -4.05 8.25 -2.85
N ILE A 111 -3.88 6.96 -2.54
CA ILE A 111 -2.68 6.40 -1.93
C ILE A 111 -2.01 5.54 -3.00
N ILE A 112 -0.97 6.07 -3.65
CA ILE A 112 -0.30 5.37 -4.76
C ILE A 112 1.07 4.92 -4.28
N GLN A 113 1.26 3.61 -4.09
CA GLN A 113 2.53 3.04 -3.65
C GLN A 113 3.54 3.06 -4.79
N ASN A 114 4.69 3.70 -4.57
CA ASN A 114 5.75 3.69 -5.58
C ASN A 114 6.31 2.27 -5.76
N ARG A 115 6.10 1.71 -6.96
CA ARG A 115 6.25 0.29 -7.32
C ARG A 115 5.21 -0.63 -6.70
N CYS A 116 5.26 -0.86 -5.39
CA CYS A 116 4.29 -1.70 -4.70
C CYS A 116 4.34 -1.52 -3.18
N ILE A 117 3.36 -2.05 -2.44
CA ILE A 117 3.35 -2.01 -0.98
C ILE A 117 4.59 -2.66 -0.32
N GLU A 118 5.20 -3.69 -0.93
CA GLU A 118 6.44 -4.27 -0.42
C GLU A 118 7.62 -3.29 -0.44
N THR A 119 7.61 -2.29 -1.34
CA THR A 119 8.57 -1.18 -1.34
C THR A 119 8.53 -0.42 -0.02
N TRP A 120 7.33 -0.13 0.51
CA TRP A 120 7.20 0.52 1.81
C TRP A 120 7.74 -0.37 2.93
N PHE A 121 7.47 -1.68 2.87
CA PHE A 121 7.94 -2.59 3.91
C PHE A 121 9.46 -2.65 4.00
N LEU A 122 10.19 -2.55 2.88
CA LEU A 122 11.64 -2.42 2.84
C LEU A 122 12.16 -1.16 3.56
N GLY A 123 11.27 -0.21 3.84
CA GLY A 123 11.55 0.98 4.64
C GLY A 123 11.98 0.67 6.08
N ASN A 124 11.57 -0.46 6.65
CA ASN A 124 11.87 -0.77 8.04
C ASN A 124 13.34 -1.17 8.23
N LYS A 125 14.15 -0.24 8.76
CA LYS A 125 15.58 -0.47 8.97
C LYS A 125 15.88 -1.57 9.99
N LYS A 126 14.95 -1.90 10.91
CA LYS A 126 15.16 -2.95 11.92
C LYS A 126 15.15 -4.36 11.35
N ILE A 127 14.49 -4.57 10.21
CA ILE A 127 14.52 -5.87 9.51
C ILE A 127 15.77 -6.05 8.66
N TYR A 128 16.61 -5.03 8.53
CA TYR A 128 17.91 -5.16 7.92
C TYR A 128 18.91 -5.96 8.79
N THR A 129 19.76 -6.76 8.13
CA THR A 129 20.85 -7.52 8.76
C THR A 129 22.16 -7.11 8.12
N ARG A 130 23.08 -6.56 8.92
CA ARG A 130 24.35 -5.98 8.42
C ARG A 130 25.33 -7.00 7.84
N ASN A 131 25.33 -8.22 8.37
CA ASN A 131 26.23 -9.30 7.94
C ASN A 131 25.40 -10.53 7.51
N PRO A 132 24.61 -10.41 6.42
CA PRO A 132 23.71 -11.48 6.03
C PRO A 132 24.50 -12.71 5.56
N GLN A 133 24.02 -13.90 5.90
CA GLN A 133 24.62 -15.17 5.46
C GLN A 133 23.89 -15.75 4.24
N ASN A 134 22.65 -15.31 3.98
CA ASN A 134 21.86 -15.69 2.81
C ASN A 134 22.47 -15.10 1.51
N PRO A 135 22.91 -15.95 0.55
CA PRO A 135 23.54 -15.46 -0.69
C PRO A 135 22.65 -14.55 -1.56
N PRO A 136 21.35 -14.85 -1.80
CA PRO A 136 20.42 -13.88 -2.37
C PRO A 136 20.45 -12.51 -1.69
N LEU A 137 20.34 -12.47 -0.35
CA LEU A 137 20.34 -11.22 0.40
C LEU A 137 21.65 -10.44 0.22
N LEU A 138 22.80 -11.12 0.28
CA LEU A 138 24.11 -10.51 0.00
C LEU A 138 24.16 -9.83 -1.37
N ASN A 139 23.61 -10.48 -2.40
CA ASN A 139 23.59 -9.93 -3.76
C ASN A 139 22.66 -8.71 -3.86
N TYR A 140 21.47 -8.77 -3.24
CA TYR A 140 20.51 -7.67 -3.26
C TYR A 140 21.05 -6.46 -2.49
N THR A 141 21.67 -6.67 -1.34
CA THR A 141 22.35 -5.64 -0.56
C THR A 141 23.49 -4.97 -1.32
N ARG A 142 24.31 -5.75 -2.05
CA ARG A 142 25.39 -5.19 -2.89
C ARG A 142 24.84 -4.34 -4.04
N TYR A 143 23.69 -4.72 -4.58
CA TYR A 143 23.02 -3.95 -5.62
C TYR A 143 22.39 -2.67 -5.08
N TYR A 144 21.70 -2.76 -3.93
CA TYR A 144 21.02 -1.62 -3.30
C TYR A 144 20.85 -1.83 -1.79
N ASN A 145 21.36 -0.90 -0.98
CA ASN A 145 21.29 -1.02 0.48
C ASN A 145 20.08 -0.28 1.06
N VAL A 146 18.99 -1.01 1.30
CA VAL A 146 17.74 -0.42 1.85
C VAL A 146 17.87 0.04 3.32
N GLU A 147 18.93 -0.31 4.06
CA GLU A 147 19.20 0.25 5.41
C GLU A 147 19.46 1.75 5.32
N THR A 148 20.23 2.17 4.30
CA THR A 148 20.72 3.53 4.11
C THR A 148 19.96 4.29 3.04
N ASP A 149 19.57 3.62 1.97
CA ASP A 149 19.00 4.24 0.76
C ASP A 149 17.48 4.03 0.67
N CYS A 150 16.77 5.00 0.07
CA CYS A 150 15.32 5.00 -0.07
C CYS A 150 14.81 3.83 -0.94
N PRO A 151 14.01 2.87 -0.43
CA PRO A 151 13.53 1.75 -1.23
C PRO A 151 12.73 2.15 -2.47
N GLU A 152 12.07 3.31 -2.46
CA GLU A 152 11.33 3.82 -3.63
C GLU A 152 12.24 4.29 -4.78
N LYS A 153 13.53 4.49 -4.52
CA LYS A 153 14.54 4.79 -5.54
C LYS A 153 15.29 3.53 -5.99
N MET A 154 14.93 2.37 -5.46
CA MET A 154 15.55 1.11 -5.81
C MET A 154 15.13 0.70 -7.23
N GLY A 155 16.12 0.36 -8.05
CA GLY A 155 15.87 -0.18 -9.39
C GLY A 155 15.51 -1.66 -9.37
N LYS A 156 15.24 -2.21 -10.56
CA LYS A 156 14.99 -3.63 -10.75
C LYS A 156 16.30 -4.42 -10.88
N TYR A 157 16.49 -5.42 -10.03
CA TYR A 157 17.60 -6.35 -10.15
C TYR A 157 17.46 -7.24 -11.39
N GLN A 158 18.57 -7.47 -12.10
CA GLN A 158 18.61 -8.08 -13.44
C GLN A 158 17.92 -9.45 -13.59
N SER A 159 17.77 -10.20 -12.50
CA SER A 159 17.13 -11.53 -12.51
C SER A 159 15.61 -11.49 -12.40
N PHE A 160 14.99 -10.30 -12.40
CA PHE A 160 13.55 -10.12 -12.24
C PHE A 160 12.93 -9.38 -13.42
N ASN A 161 11.66 -9.69 -13.72
CA ASN A 161 10.95 -9.06 -14.83
C ASN A 161 10.38 -7.69 -14.44
N THR A 162 9.96 -7.51 -13.18
CA THR A 162 9.39 -6.25 -12.65
C THR A 162 10.05 -5.81 -11.34
N HIS A 163 9.92 -4.53 -10.99
CA HIS A 163 10.35 -3.96 -9.71
C HIS A 163 9.63 -4.65 -8.55
N ALA A 164 8.31 -4.83 -8.64
CA ALA A 164 7.51 -5.47 -7.60
C ALA A 164 8.01 -6.89 -7.27
N GLN A 165 8.36 -7.69 -8.28
CA GLN A 165 8.93 -9.02 -8.07
C GLN A 165 10.26 -8.97 -7.31
N PHE A 166 11.13 -8.02 -7.67
CA PHE A 166 12.41 -7.86 -6.99
C PHE A 166 12.22 -7.34 -5.55
N HIS A 167 11.34 -6.37 -5.34
CA HIS A 167 11.10 -5.77 -4.03
C HIS A 167 10.48 -6.79 -3.06
N GLU A 168 9.54 -7.62 -3.53
CA GLU A 168 9.01 -8.75 -2.77
C GLU A 168 10.11 -9.78 -2.44
N ALA A 169 10.97 -10.13 -3.40
CA ALA A 169 12.05 -11.08 -3.17
C ALA A 169 13.10 -10.56 -2.17
N TYR A 170 13.44 -9.28 -2.24
CA TYR A 170 14.36 -8.65 -1.28
C TYR A 170 13.73 -8.63 0.12
N LEU A 171 12.45 -8.26 0.23
CA LEU A 171 11.75 -8.26 1.51
C LEU A 171 11.72 -9.66 2.14
N LYS A 172 11.43 -10.70 1.34
CA LYS A 172 11.48 -12.10 1.80
C LYS A 172 12.86 -12.49 2.28
N ALA A 173 13.91 -12.17 1.53
CA ALA A 173 15.28 -12.50 1.90
C ALA A 173 15.68 -11.84 3.24
N LEU A 174 15.27 -10.60 3.50
CA LEU A 174 15.47 -9.91 4.78
C LEU A 174 14.75 -10.60 5.94
N PHE A 175 13.49 -10.98 5.74
CA PHE A 175 12.72 -11.70 6.75
C PHE A 175 13.29 -13.09 7.03
N GLU A 176 13.67 -13.83 5.99
CA GLU A 176 14.27 -15.17 6.10
C GLU A 176 15.56 -15.15 6.91
N GLU A 177 16.44 -14.15 6.68
CA GLU A 177 17.67 -13.96 7.46
C GLU A 177 17.37 -13.77 8.97
N LYS A 178 16.22 -13.19 9.31
CA LYS A 178 15.75 -13.03 10.70
C LYS A 178 14.86 -14.18 11.19
N ARG A 179 14.71 -15.26 10.41
CA ARG A 179 13.82 -16.40 10.71
C ARG A 179 12.36 -15.97 10.91
N ILE A 180 11.94 -14.93 10.20
CA ILE A 180 10.55 -14.47 10.13
C ILE A 180 10.01 -14.87 8.76
N SER A 181 8.75 -15.31 8.72
CA SER A 181 8.09 -15.63 7.45
C SER A 181 7.32 -14.42 6.93
N TYR A 182 7.43 -14.14 5.63
CA TYR A 182 6.55 -13.21 4.92
C TYR A 182 5.94 -13.87 3.69
N SER A 183 4.64 -13.67 3.49
CA SER A 183 3.96 -13.96 2.23
C SER A 183 2.75 -13.04 2.08
N LYS A 184 2.29 -12.81 0.84
CA LYS A 184 1.06 -12.03 0.62
C LYS A 184 -0.14 -12.61 1.38
N LYS A 185 -0.20 -13.94 1.52
CA LYS A 185 -1.24 -14.63 2.31
C LYS A 185 -1.07 -14.41 3.80
N ASN A 186 0.15 -14.41 4.33
CA ASN A 186 0.46 -14.23 5.74
C ASN A 186 1.55 -13.16 5.89
N PRO A 187 1.19 -11.87 5.90
CA PRO A 187 2.16 -10.78 5.93
C PRO A 187 2.95 -10.70 7.27
N GLY A 188 2.43 -11.33 8.33
CA GLY A 188 3.16 -11.55 9.57
C GLY A 188 3.57 -10.25 10.26
N ALA A 189 4.87 -10.05 10.40
CA ALA A 189 5.47 -8.90 11.09
C ALA A 189 4.98 -7.53 10.58
N VAL A 190 4.68 -7.40 9.28
CA VAL A 190 4.25 -6.10 8.72
C VAL A 190 2.88 -5.63 9.24
N LEU A 191 2.09 -6.55 9.81
CA LEU A 191 0.79 -6.24 10.41
C LEU A 191 0.91 -5.64 11.82
N GLN A 192 2.09 -5.65 12.42
CA GLN A 192 2.29 -5.28 13.81
C GLN A 192 2.56 -3.77 13.96
N GLU A 193 2.10 -3.18 15.05
CA GLU A 193 2.26 -1.74 15.32
C GLU A 193 3.73 -1.32 15.26
N TYR A 194 4.63 -2.10 15.86
CA TYR A 194 6.05 -1.77 15.85
C TYR A 194 6.60 -1.62 14.42
N TYR A 195 6.06 -2.35 13.45
CA TYR A 195 6.51 -2.28 12.06
C TYR A 195 6.12 -0.94 11.45
N LEU A 196 4.86 -0.53 11.63
CA LEU A 196 4.35 0.77 11.21
C LEU A 196 5.14 1.92 11.85
N GLN A 197 5.44 1.81 13.14
CA GLN A 197 6.21 2.84 13.85
C GLN A 197 7.65 2.97 13.32
N GLU A 198 8.30 1.88 12.91
CA GLU A 198 9.64 1.96 12.30
C GLU A 198 9.62 2.58 10.90
N LEU A 199 8.53 2.43 10.13
CA LEU A 199 8.35 3.15 8.87
C LEU A 199 8.20 4.66 9.10
N ARG A 200 7.35 5.05 10.06
CA ARG A 200 7.17 6.45 10.45
C ARG A 200 8.44 7.09 10.95
N LYS A 201 9.19 6.41 11.83
CA LYS A 201 10.50 6.90 12.30
C LYS A 201 11.46 7.17 11.15
N ARG A 202 11.41 6.38 10.07
CA ARG A 202 12.26 6.61 8.90
C ARG A 202 11.84 7.87 8.16
N THR A 203 10.56 8.08 7.89
CA THR A 203 10.09 9.27 7.16
C THR A 203 10.23 10.54 7.99
N GLU A 204 10.05 10.46 9.31
CA GLU A 204 10.29 11.57 10.25
C GLU A 204 11.80 11.94 10.31
N ALA A 205 12.70 10.96 10.26
CA ALA A 205 14.14 11.20 10.30
C ALA A 205 14.75 11.59 8.94
N GLN A 206 14.12 11.18 7.84
CA GLN A 206 14.56 11.38 6.46
C GLN A 206 13.33 11.63 5.58
N SER A 207 12.91 12.89 5.48
CA SER A 207 11.68 13.27 4.77
C SER A 207 11.67 12.91 3.28
N GLU A 208 12.84 12.69 2.68
CA GLU A 208 13.00 12.25 1.30
C GLU A 208 12.88 10.72 1.12
N HIS A 209 12.73 9.98 2.22
CA HIS A 209 12.51 8.54 2.20
C HIS A 209 11.02 8.20 2.23
N LEU A 210 10.65 7.23 1.39
CA LEU A 210 9.27 6.78 1.20
C LEU A 210 8.27 7.92 0.96
N PRO A 211 8.49 8.82 -0.03
CA PRO A 211 7.59 9.95 -0.25
C PRO A 211 6.15 9.55 -0.61
N SER A 212 5.89 8.29 -0.95
CA SER A 212 4.52 7.79 -1.17
C SER A 212 3.83 7.23 0.09
N PHE A 213 4.55 7.04 1.20
CA PHE A 213 4.04 6.54 2.49
C PHE A 213 3.62 7.67 3.43
#